data_AF-A0A0B7IK72-F1
#
_entry.id   AF-A0A0B7IK72-F1
#
_cell.length_a   1.000
_cell.length_b   1.000
_cell.length_c   1.000
_cell.angle_alpha   90.00
_cell.angle_beta   90.00
_cell.angle_gamma   90.00
#
_symmetry.space_group_name_H-M   'P 1'
#
loop_
_entity.id
_entity.type
_entity.pdbx_description
1 polymer ?
#
loop_
_entity_poly.entity_id
_entity_poly.type
_entity_poly.pdbx_seq_one_letter_code
_entity_poly.pdbx_strand_id
1 'polypeptide(L)'
;MELKSYKYSILWSLWLMMVTFLSLKTPSKETVSSFIPHLDKIAHFTFYFVFTLLLVLALKKELLFFNKTLSIYTFAGIVAFVWGLSMEILQKTITDTRSADIFDVLFNTFGIVVALVFTTRLTSKCKKVF
;
A
#
# COMPACT_ATOMS: atom_id res chain seq x y z
N MET A 1 -28.28 -10.70 -14.23
CA MET A 1 -26.98 -10.04 -14.46
C MET A 1 -26.59 -9.41 -13.13
N GLU A 2 -25.85 -10.12 -12.29
CA GLU A 2 -25.36 -9.53 -11.03
C GLU A 2 -24.25 -8.54 -11.38
N LEU A 3 -24.43 -7.26 -11.04
CA LEU A 3 -23.36 -6.28 -11.13
C LEU A 3 -22.23 -6.72 -10.19
N LYS A 4 -21.09 -7.15 -10.75
CA LYS A 4 -19.88 -7.36 -9.97
C LYS A 4 -19.55 -6.05 -9.26
N SER A 5 -19.53 -6.07 -7.93
CA SER A 5 -19.08 -4.94 -7.12
C SER A 5 -17.57 -4.80 -7.25
N TYR A 6 -17.09 -3.64 -7.68
CA TYR A 6 -15.66 -3.30 -7.79
C TYR A 6 -15.22 -2.31 -6.68
N LYS A 7 -15.88 -2.39 -5.53
CA LYS A 7 -15.68 -1.47 -4.41
C LYS A 7 -14.21 -1.41 -3.97
N TYR A 8 -13.57 -2.54 -3.73
CA TYR A 8 -12.19 -2.61 -3.26
C TYR A 8 -11.20 -2.20 -4.36
N SER A 9 -11.48 -2.54 -5.61
CA SER A 9 -10.68 -2.08 -6.76
C SER A 9 -10.71 -0.56 -6.91
N ILE A 10 -11.90 0.06 -6.79
CA ILE A 10 -12.04 1.52 -6.82
C ILE A 10 -11.32 2.17 -5.64
N LEU A 11 -11.54 1.66 -4.41
CA LEU A 11 -10.86 2.17 -3.22
C LEU A 11 -9.34 2.06 -3.33
N TRP A 12 -8.84 0.93 -3.86
CA TRP A 12 -7.41 0.73 -4.09
C TRP A 12 -6.85 1.76 -5.08
N SER A 13 -7.52 1.98 -6.21
CA SER A 13 -7.10 2.96 -7.22
C SER A 13 -7.08 4.39 -6.65
N LEU A 14 -8.11 4.78 -5.89
CA LEU A 14 -8.15 6.08 -5.23
C LEU A 14 -7.02 6.24 -4.21
N TRP A 15 -6.77 5.20 -3.41
CA TRP A 15 -5.67 5.20 -2.45
C TRP A 15 -4.31 5.29 -3.14
N LEU A 16 -4.12 4.55 -4.24
CA LEU A 16 -2.91 4.61 -5.06
C LEU A 16 -2.64 6.03 -5.59
N MET A 17 -3.67 6.69 -6.13
CA MET A 17 -3.55 8.07 -6.59
C MET A 17 -3.19 9.03 -5.44
N MET A 18 -3.84 8.87 -4.29
CA MET A 18 -3.57 9.67 -3.09
C MET A 18 -2.12 9.47 -2.60
N VAL A 19 -1.67 8.23 -2.44
CA VAL A 19 -0.30 7.92 -1.99
C VAL A 19 0.72 8.49 -2.96
N THR A 20 0.53 8.31 -4.27
CA THR A 20 1.43 8.83 -5.30
C THR A 20 1.56 10.35 -5.21
N PHE A 21 0.43 11.05 -5.12
CA PHE A 21 0.41 12.50 -4.98
C PHE A 21 1.10 12.96 -3.69
N LEU A 22 0.78 12.34 -2.55
CA LEU A 22 1.35 12.72 -1.25
C LEU A 22 2.85 12.44 -1.14
N SER A 23 3.32 11.33 -1.72
CA SER A 23 4.74 10.98 -1.74
C SER A 23 5.57 11.96 -2.59
N LEU A 24 5.03 12.42 -3.72
CA LEU A 24 5.75 13.36 -4.60
C LEU A 24 5.59 14.82 -4.19
N LYS A 25 4.58 15.15 -3.37
CA LYS A 25 4.38 16.50 -2.89
C LYS A 25 5.55 16.95 -2.02
N THR A 26 6.22 18.02 -2.45
CA THR A 26 7.21 18.75 -1.65
C THR A 26 6.53 19.30 -0.38
N PRO A 27 7.05 19.02 0.82
CA PRO A 27 6.55 19.65 2.04
C PRO A 27 6.86 21.16 1.96
N SER A 28 5.87 22.01 2.23
CA SER A 28 6.16 23.43 2.42
C SER A 28 7.03 23.58 3.68
N LYS A 29 8.07 24.41 3.59
CA LYS A 29 9.15 24.59 4.59
C LYS A 29 8.68 24.96 6.02
N GLU A 30 7.38 25.15 6.25
CA GLU A 30 6.80 25.49 7.55
C GLU A 30 5.93 24.39 8.20
N THR A 31 5.89 23.17 7.65
CA THR A 31 4.86 22.19 8.07
C THR A 31 5.33 21.20 9.13
N VAL A 32 4.55 21.10 10.22
CA VAL A 32 4.19 19.98 11.14
C VAL A 32 5.22 18.87 11.45
N SER A 33 6.01 18.43 10.48
CA SER A 33 7.11 17.47 10.64
C SER A 33 8.13 17.89 11.71
N SER A 34 8.33 19.20 11.91
CA SER A 34 9.18 19.71 13.00
C SER A 34 8.61 19.45 14.41
N PHE A 35 7.30 19.22 14.54
CA PHE A 35 6.62 19.02 15.83
C PHE A 35 6.44 17.53 16.20
N ILE A 36 6.38 16.63 15.22
CA ILE A 36 6.21 15.19 15.46
C ILE A 36 7.37 14.44 14.80
N PRO A 37 8.38 14.00 15.58
CA PRO A 37 9.49 13.23 15.04
C PRO A 37 8.98 11.92 14.42
N HIS A 38 9.54 11.54 13.27
CA HIS A 38 9.26 10.29 12.54
C HIS A 38 7.83 10.13 11.99
N LEU A 39 7.05 11.22 11.87
CA LEU A 39 5.70 11.19 11.29
C LEU A 39 5.70 10.68 9.84
N ASP A 40 6.74 11.01 9.08
CA ASP A 40 7.01 10.48 7.74
C ASP A 40 7.04 8.95 7.74
N LYS A 41 7.75 8.33 8.69
CA LYS A 41 7.88 6.87 8.80
C LYS A 41 6.54 6.18 9.08
N ILE A 42 5.69 6.80 9.91
CA ILE A 42 4.33 6.33 10.18
C ILE A 42 3.46 6.44 8.93
N ALA A 43 3.61 7.52 8.15
CA ALA A 43 2.89 7.70 6.90
C ALA A 43 3.29 6.63 5.87
N HIS A 44 4.59 6.39 5.69
CA HIS A 44 5.13 5.33 4.82
C HIS A 44 4.58 3.95 5.19
N PHE A 45 4.63 3.59 6.48
CA PHE A 45 3.99 2.36 6.95
C PHE A 45 2.50 2.29 6.60
N THR A 46 1.74 3.35 6.90
CA THR A 46 0.28 3.39 6.71
C THR A 46 -0.10 3.31 5.24
N PHE A 47 0.62 4.03 4.37
CA PHE A 47 0.38 4.05 2.93
C PHE A 47 0.47 2.65 2.35
N TYR A 48 1.56 1.93 2.63
CA TYR A 48 1.79 0.61 2.06
C TYR A 48 1.02 -0.50 2.77
N PHE A 49 0.67 -0.33 4.05
CA PHE A 49 -0.28 -1.21 4.74
C PHE A 49 -1.66 -1.17 4.07
N VAL A 50 -2.25 0.03 3.94
CA VAL A 50 -3.60 0.17 3.35
C VAL A 50 -3.61 -0.18 1.87
N PHE A 51 -2.56 0.21 1.12
CA PHE A 51 -2.40 -0.17 -0.29
C PHE A 51 -2.44 -1.69 -0.46
N THR A 52 -1.62 -2.42 0.32
CA THR A 52 -1.52 -3.88 0.22
C THR A 52 -2.81 -4.56 0.69
N LEU A 53 -3.42 -4.05 1.76
CA LEU A 53 -4.71 -4.52 2.27
C LEU A 53 -5.81 -4.44 1.20
N LEU A 54 -5.97 -3.27 0.57
CA LEU A 54 -6.98 -3.06 -0.46
C LEU A 54 -6.71 -3.90 -1.71
N LEU A 55 -5.45 -4.04 -2.11
CA LEU A 55 -5.06 -4.87 -3.25
C LEU A 55 -5.43 -6.34 -3.03
N VAL A 56 -5.11 -6.89 -1.85
CA VAL A 56 -5.48 -8.27 -1.49
C VAL A 56 -7.00 -8.44 -1.49
N LEU A 57 -7.76 -7.48 -0.96
CA LEU A 57 -9.22 -7.54 -0.95
C LEU A 57 -9.81 -7.50 -2.36
N ALA A 58 -9.32 -6.63 -3.23
CA ALA A 58 -9.73 -6.56 -4.63
C ALA A 58 -9.47 -7.87 -5.38
N LEU A 59 -8.25 -8.42 -5.24
CA LEU A 59 -7.86 -9.68 -5.89
C LEU A 59 -8.68 -10.88 -5.40
N LYS A 60 -8.95 -10.97 -4.09
CA LYS A 60 -9.69 -12.11 -3.50
C LYS A 60 -11.19 -12.04 -3.72
N LYS A 61 -11.79 -10.84 -3.69
CA LYS A 61 -13.26 -10.68 -3.65
C LYS A 61 -13.88 -10.29 -4.98
N GLU A 62 -13.13 -9.67 -5.89
CA GLU A 62 -13.70 -9.03 -7.08
C GLU A 62 -13.08 -9.58 -8.36
N LEU A 63 -11.75 -9.65 -8.39
CA LEU A 63 -11.03 -9.89 -9.64
C LEU A 63 -10.74 -11.37 -9.91
N LEU A 64 -10.78 -12.25 -8.89
CA LEU A 64 -10.62 -13.71 -9.00
C LEU A 64 -9.48 -14.15 -9.95
N PHE A 65 -8.43 -13.34 -10.10
CA PHE A 65 -7.36 -13.55 -11.08
C PHE A 65 -6.53 -14.80 -10.82
N PHE A 66 -6.58 -15.35 -9.60
CA PHE A 66 -5.72 -16.43 -9.16
C PHE A 66 -6.52 -17.58 -8.54
N ASN A 67 -6.21 -18.79 -8.98
CA ASN A 67 -6.82 -20.02 -8.44
C ASN A 67 -6.24 -20.42 -7.07
N LYS A 68 -5.06 -19.90 -6.70
CA LYS A 68 -4.35 -20.24 -5.47
C LYS A 68 -4.19 -19.03 -4.57
N THR A 69 -4.56 -19.19 -3.30
CA THR A 69 -4.47 -18.12 -2.29
C THR A 69 -3.03 -17.63 -2.08
N LEU A 70 -2.03 -18.53 -2.13
CA LEU A 70 -0.62 -18.16 -2.01
C LEU A 70 -0.18 -17.22 -3.16
N SER A 71 -0.63 -17.47 -4.39
CA SER A 71 -0.32 -16.64 -5.55
C SER A 71 -0.84 -15.21 -5.40
N ILE A 72 -2.00 -15.02 -4.75
CA ILE A 72 -2.56 -13.68 -4.49
C ILE A 72 -1.66 -12.88 -3.55
N TYR A 73 -1.24 -13.48 -2.44
CA TYR A 73 -0.40 -12.80 -1.46
C TYR A 73 0.98 -12.48 -2.00
N THR A 74 1.60 -13.41 -2.73
CA THR A 74 2.89 -13.17 -3.39
C THR A 74 2.78 -12.05 -4.42
N PHE A 75 1.75 -12.08 -5.28
CA PHE A 75 1.54 -11.04 -6.28
C PHE A 75 1.31 -9.68 -5.64
N ALA A 76 0.43 -9.58 -4.65
CA ALA A 76 0.15 -8.33 -3.96
C ALA A 76 1.40 -7.76 -3.26
N GLY A 77 2.20 -8.62 -2.61
CA GLY A 77 3.46 -8.23 -1.99
C GLY A 77 4.47 -7.68 -2.99
N ILE A 78 4.66 -8.36 -4.13
CA ILE A 78 5.57 -7.91 -5.20
C ILE A 78 5.11 -6.56 -5.77
N VAL A 79 3.82 -6.42 -6.11
CA VAL A 79 3.28 -5.18 -6.66
C VAL A 79 3.47 -4.03 -5.68
N ALA A 80 3.14 -4.23 -4.40
CA ALA A 80 3.30 -3.19 -3.39
C ALA A 80 4.77 -2.82 -3.15
N PHE A 81 5.68 -3.79 -3.14
CA PHE A 81 7.11 -3.54 -2.93
C PHE A 81 7.74 -2.80 -4.11
N VAL A 82 7.44 -3.23 -5.34
CA VAL A 82 7.91 -2.57 -6.56
C VAL A 82 7.37 -1.15 -6.64
N TRP A 83 6.09 -0.94 -6.32
CA TRP A 83 5.52 0.41 -6.25
C TRP A 83 6.21 1.25 -5.18
N GLY A 84 6.46 0.67 -4.00
CA GLY A 84 7.27 1.21 -2.91
C GLY A 84 8.58 1.80 -3.38
N LEU A 85 9.41 0.92 -3.91
CA LEU A 85 10.74 1.25 -4.39
C LEU A 85 10.70 2.28 -5.53
N SER A 86 9.72 2.17 -6.43
CA SER A 86 9.55 3.12 -7.53
C SER A 86 9.28 4.53 -7.02
N MET A 87 8.46 4.69 -5.98
CA MET A 87 8.17 6.01 -5.41
C MET A 87 9.41 6.65 -4.77
N GLU A 88 10.23 5.88 -4.06
CA GLU A 88 11.50 6.39 -3.49
C GLU A 88 12.47 6.85 -4.59
N ILE A 89 12.57 6.08 -5.68
CA ILE A 89 13.38 6.44 -6.84
C ILE A 89 12.83 7.72 -7.48
N LEU A 90 11.51 7.81 -7.69
CA LEU A 90 10.88 8.98 -8.28
C LEU A 90 11.06 10.22 -7.41
N GLN A 91 10.89 10.13 -6.10
CA GLN A 91 11.13 11.25 -5.18
C GLN A 91 12.55 11.82 -5.36
N LYS A 92 13.56 10.95 -5.48
CA LYS A 92 14.95 11.36 -5.72
C LYS A 92 15.18 11.95 -7.11
N THR A 93 14.49 11.46 -8.15
CA THR A 93 14.77 11.86 -9.53
C THR A 93 13.96 13.04 -10.02
N ILE A 94 12.75 13.26 -9.50
CA ILE A 94 11.83 14.29 -10.00
C ILE A 94 11.50 15.39 -8.99
N THR A 95 12.05 15.34 -7.76
CA THR A 95 11.85 16.39 -6.76
C THR A 95 13.18 16.91 -6.23
N ASP A 96 13.29 18.23 -6.06
CA ASP A 96 14.53 18.88 -5.62
C ASP A 96 14.70 18.89 -4.08
N THR A 97 13.67 18.45 -3.35
CA THR A 97 13.61 18.60 -1.87
C THR A 97 13.41 17.28 -1.12
N ARG A 98 13.09 16.17 -1.82
CA ARG A 98 13.02 14.84 -1.20
C ARG A 98 14.29 14.07 -1.52
N SER A 99 14.89 13.49 -0.48
CA SER A 99 15.89 12.44 -0.63
C SER A 99 15.21 11.09 -0.53
N ALA A 100 15.61 10.13 -1.37
CA ALA A 100 15.31 8.72 -1.09
C ALA A 100 15.96 8.31 0.23
N ASP A 101 15.21 7.65 1.10
CA ASP A 101 15.67 7.17 2.40
C ASP A 101 15.49 5.66 2.51
N ILE A 102 16.56 4.95 2.89
CA ILE A 102 16.50 3.52 3.12
C ILE A 102 15.51 3.17 4.24
N PHE A 103 15.33 4.05 5.22
CA PHE A 103 14.33 3.86 6.26
C PHE A 103 12.91 3.93 5.70
N ASP A 104 12.64 4.76 4.70
CA ASP A 104 11.32 4.79 4.05
C ASP A 104 11.03 3.48 3.33
N VAL A 105 12.02 2.90 2.63
CA VAL A 105 11.90 1.54 2.07
C VAL A 105 11.59 0.51 3.15
N LEU A 106 12.23 0.59 4.32
CA LEU A 106 11.98 -0.32 5.45
C LEU A 106 10.55 -0.17 6.00
N PHE A 107 10.07 1.05 6.23
CA PHE A 107 8.71 1.28 6.73
C PHE A 107 7.63 0.93 5.70
N ASN A 108 7.86 1.20 4.41
CA ASN A 108 7.02 0.72 3.31
C ASN A 108 6.91 -0.81 3.36
N THR A 109 8.06 -1.49 3.40
CA THR A 109 8.13 -2.97 3.43
C THR A 109 7.47 -3.54 4.68
N PHE A 110 7.66 -2.90 5.84
CA PHE A 110 7.02 -3.31 7.08
C PHE A 110 5.48 -3.23 6.97
N GLY A 111 4.95 -2.15 6.41
CA GLY A 111 3.51 -2.01 6.14
C GLY A 111 2.96 -3.12 5.25
N ILE A 112 3.69 -3.47 4.19
CA ILE A 112 3.34 -4.58 3.27
C ILE A 112 3.25 -5.90 4.03
N VAL A 113 4.30 -6.26 4.79
CA VAL A 113 4.35 -7.52 5.54
C VAL A 113 3.22 -7.60 6.56
N VAL A 114 2.99 -6.53 7.33
CA VAL A 114 1.91 -6.49 8.32
C VAL A 114 0.54 -6.64 7.65
N ALA A 115 0.30 -6.00 6.51
CA ALA A 115 -0.95 -6.15 5.75
C ALA A 115 -1.17 -7.57 5.24
N LEU A 116 -0.14 -8.22 4.70
CA LEU A 116 -0.22 -9.62 4.25
C LEU A 116 -0.57 -10.55 5.41
N VAL A 117 0.12 -10.42 6.54
CA VAL A 117 -0.17 -11.22 7.76
C VAL A 117 -1.59 -10.95 8.26
N PHE A 118 -1.98 -9.68 8.38
CA PHE A 118 -3.30 -9.27 8.86
C PHE A 118 -4.43 -9.84 7.97
N THR A 119 -4.28 -9.76 6.66
CA THR A 119 -5.29 -10.24 5.71
C THR A 119 -5.39 -11.76 5.65
N THR A 120 -4.31 -12.50 5.95
CA THR A 120 -4.43 -13.96 6.14
C THR A 120 -5.40 -14.29 7.28
N ARG A 121 -5.32 -13.56 8.40
CA ARG A 121 -6.17 -13.78 9.58
C ARG A 121 -7.61 -13.33 9.36
N LEU A 122 -7.83 -12.19 8.70
CA LEU A 122 -9.18 -11.70 8.38
C LEU A 122 -9.96 -12.63 7.47
N THR A 123 -9.32 -13.11 6.40
CA THR A 123 -10.00 -13.96 5.41
C THR A 123 -10.16 -15.41 5.88
N SER A 124 -9.32 -15.88 6.81
CA SER A 124 -9.48 -17.21 7.43
C SER A 124 -10.76 -17.33 8.24
N LYS A 125 -11.21 -16.25 8.89
CA LYS A 125 -12.48 -16.24 9.65
C LYS A 125 -13.72 -16.34 8.73
N CYS A 126 -13.61 -15.93 7.48
CA CYS A 126 -14.73 -15.93 6.53
C CYS A 126 -14.98 -17.29 5.85
N LYS A 127 -14.10 -18.29 6.07
CA LYS A 127 -14.24 -19.65 5.52
C LYS A 127 -14.97 -20.64 6.46
N LYS A 128 -15.41 -20.21 7.64
CA LYS A 128 -15.99 -21.07 8.68
C LYS A 128 -17.52 -21.08 8.76
N VAL A 129 -18.22 -20.56 7.76
CA VAL A 129 -19.70 -20.60 7.69
C VAL A 129 -20.11 -21.11 6.31
N PHE A 130 -19.85 -22.39 6.06
CA PHE A 130 -20.59 -23.24 5.12
C PHE A 130 -20.45 -24.68 5.61
#